data_AF-A0A7X2IF31-F1
#
_entry.id   AF-A0A7X2IF31-F1
#
_cell.length_a   1.000
_cell.length_b   1.000
_cell.length_c   1.000
_cell.angle_alpha   90.00
_cell.angle_beta   90.00
_cell.angle_gamma   90.00
#
_symmetry.space_group_name_H-M   'P 1'
#
loop_
_entity.id
_entity.type
_entity.pdbx_description
1 polymer ?
#
loop_
_entity_poly.entity_id
_entity_poly.type
_entity_poly.pdbx_seq_one_letter_code
_entity_poly.pdbx_strand_id
1 'polypeptide(L)'
;MKQILAIVVTTGVLAACAPNQVVPYRGSQYKECMDKVAADPKFAPLAAKTSLGQVAKISTSMLADNSIPTDQERDLIAKWADSRDRCFVTYTSTLKEDLPPEAFAIAQVSVNKAKLLAADMNAGKMTFAQFNRLRISQNSETESGFEQVRQLYAARQDDENQRRRQVLLMQLQSQLNKPAPAPMPAPYMVPMPAPTTSTTNCTTIGNQVNCVSR
;
A
#
# COMPACT_ATOMS: atom_id res chain seq x y z
N MET A 1 -6.92 -6.36 -50.88
CA MET A 1 -8.07 -5.44 -50.71
C MET A 1 -9.29 -6.23 -50.26
N LYS A 2 -9.70 -6.06 -48.99
CA LYS A 2 -11.10 -6.01 -48.55
C LYS A 2 -11.13 -5.80 -47.03
N GLN A 3 -11.34 -4.54 -46.65
CA GLN A 3 -11.85 -4.13 -45.36
C GLN A 3 -13.25 -4.72 -45.17
N ILE A 4 -13.68 -4.99 -43.94
CA ILE A 4 -15.06 -4.77 -43.46
C ILE A 4 -15.09 -4.81 -41.92
N LEU A 5 -15.61 -3.68 -41.41
CA LEU A 5 -16.35 -3.39 -40.17
C LEU A 5 -15.86 -3.89 -38.80
N ALA A 6 -15.58 -2.87 -37.98
CA ALA A 6 -15.70 -2.85 -36.55
C ALA A 6 -17.15 -3.14 -36.09
N ILE A 7 -17.28 -3.94 -35.03
CA ILE A 7 -18.43 -3.91 -34.12
C ILE A 7 -17.87 -3.59 -32.74
N VAL A 8 -18.16 -2.36 -32.29
CA VAL A 8 -17.98 -1.93 -30.91
C VAL A 8 -19.16 -2.47 -30.12
N VAL A 9 -18.92 -3.43 -29.23
CA VAL A 9 -19.87 -3.83 -28.18
C VAL A 9 -19.37 -3.28 -26.85
N THR A 10 -19.89 -2.12 -26.49
CA THR A 10 -19.91 -1.60 -25.13
C THR A 10 -21.06 -2.25 -24.36
N THR A 11 -20.77 -3.07 -23.35
CA THR A 11 -21.51 -3.12 -22.07
C THR A 11 -20.90 -4.18 -21.15
N GLY A 12 -20.58 -3.79 -19.93
CA GLY A 12 -20.20 -4.70 -18.86
C GLY A 12 -19.32 -4.03 -17.83
N VAL A 13 -19.87 -3.12 -17.03
CA VAL A 13 -19.28 -2.76 -15.73
C VAL A 13 -19.43 -3.99 -14.83
N LEU A 14 -18.54 -4.96 -15.02
CA LEU A 14 -18.21 -5.90 -13.97
C LEU A 14 -17.41 -5.07 -12.97
N ALA A 15 -17.97 -4.87 -11.79
CA ALA A 15 -17.20 -4.53 -10.61
C ALA A 15 -16.13 -5.62 -10.47
N ALA A 16 -14.96 -5.36 -11.05
CA ALA A 16 -13.79 -6.15 -10.79
C ALA A 16 -13.55 -5.99 -9.30
N CYS A 17 -13.77 -7.07 -8.55
CA CYS A 17 -12.82 -7.43 -7.51
C CYS A 17 -11.46 -7.40 -8.21
N ALA A 18 -10.83 -6.24 -8.30
CA ALA A 18 -9.47 -6.15 -8.79
C ALA A 18 -8.72 -7.10 -7.85
N PRO A 19 -8.18 -8.23 -8.35
CA PRO A 19 -7.29 -9.01 -7.52
C PRO A 19 -6.26 -7.98 -7.07
N ASN A 20 -6.06 -7.85 -5.76
CA ASN A 20 -5.01 -7.02 -5.16
C ASN A 20 -3.80 -7.22 -6.08
N GLN A 21 -3.52 -6.24 -6.94
CA GLN A 21 -2.33 -6.32 -7.76
C GLN A 21 -1.27 -6.18 -6.71
N VAL A 22 -0.69 -7.31 -6.32
CA VAL A 22 0.47 -7.35 -5.47
C VAL A 22 1.48 -6.56 -6.28
N VAL A 23 1.64 -5.27 -5.97
CA VAL A 23 2.67 -4.45 -6.56
C VAL A 23 3.93 -5.26 -6.30
N PRO A 24 4.63 -5.73 -7.35
CA PRO A 24 5.78 -6.61 -7.15
C PRO A 24 6.74 -5.85 -6.24
N TYR A 25 6.89 -6.35 -5.02
CA TYR A 25 7.69 -5.72 -3.99
C TYR A 25 9.13 -5.66 -4.51
N ARG A 26 9.59 -4.48 -4.95
CA ARG A 26 10.94 -4.32 -5.54
C ARG A 26 12.04 -4.49 -4.50
N GLY A 27 11.71 -4.66 -3.22
CA GLY A 27 12.66 -5.14 -2.22
C GLY A 27 13.23 -6.54 -2.53
N SER A 28 12.69 -7.26 -3.53
CA SER A 28 13.34 -8.43 -4.12
C SER A 28 14.74 -8.11 -4.70
N GLN A 29 14.94 -6.92 -5.27
CA GLN A 29 16.20 -6.55 -5.94
C GLN A 29 17.34 -6.29 -4.94
N TYR A 30 17.03 -5.66 -3.80
CA TYR A 30 18.00 -5.53 -2.71
C TYR A 30 18.42 -6.91 -2.20
N LYS A 31 17.46 -7.81 -1.98
CA LYS A 31 17.74 -9.18 -1.57
C LYS A 31 18.61 -9.93 -2.59
N GLU A 32 18.29 -9.84 -3.88
CA GLU A 32 19.08 -10.44 -4.96
C GLU A 32 20.53 -9.92 -4.98
N CYS A 33 20.73 -8.62 -4.76
CA CYS A 33 22.08 -8.06 -4.68
C CYS A 33 22.86 -8.62 -3.49
N MET A 34 22.23 -8.69 -2.32
CA MET A 34 22.85 -9.25 -1.11
C MET A 34 23.18 -10.74 -1.26
N ASP A 35 22.30 -11.51 -1.92
CA ASP A 35 22.55 -12.93 -2.21
C ASP A 35 23.72 -13.09 -3.19
N LYS A 36 23.85 -12.22 -4.21
CA LYS A 36 25.01 -12.21 -5.12
C LYS A 36 26.32 -11.91 -4.37
N VAL A 37 26.32 -10.92 -3.47
CA VAL A 37 27.49 -10.63 -2.64
C VAL A 37 27.84 -11.83 -1.75
N ALA A 38 26.84 -12.50 -1.17
CA ALA A 38 27.07 -13.66 -0.31
C ALA A 38 27.59 -14.89 -1.08
N ALA A 39 27.29 -15.00 -2.37
CA ALA A 39 27.75 -16.08 -3.24
C ALA A 39 29.10 -15.79 -3.93
N ASP A 40 29.67 -14.59 -3.76
CA ASP A 40 30.92 -14.22 -4.41
C ASP A 40 32.10 -15.04 -3.83
N PRO A 41 32.79 -15.86 -4.64
CA PRO A 41 33.83 -16.77 -4.16
C PRO A 41 35.01 -16.05 -3.50
N LYS A 42 35.24 -14.77 -3.79
CA LYS A 42 36.32 -14.00 -3.16
C LYS A 42 36.13 -13.84 -1.65
N PHE A 43 34.90 -13.99 -1.15
CA PHE A 43 34.58 -13.91 0.27
C PHE A 43 34.51 -15.27 0.97
N ALA A 44 34.77 -16.37 0.24
CA ALA A 44 34.75 -17.73 0.81
C ALA A 44 35.59 -17.88 2.10
N PRO A 45 36.77 -17.25 2.26
CA PRO A 45 37.54 -17.33 3.51
C PRO A 45 36.79 -16.80 4.74
N LEU A 46 35.88 -15.84 4.58
CA LEU A 46 35.08 -15.28 5.66
C LEU A 46 33.85 -16.13 6.01
N ALA A 47 33.38 -16.95 5.05
CA ALA A 47 32.11 -17.68 5.16
C ALA A 47 32.07 -18.73 6.27
N ALA A 48 33.24 -19.20 6.75
CA ALA A 48 33.33 -20.12 7.88
C ALA A 48 33.16 -19.42 9.24
N LYS A 49 33.38 -18.11 9.29
CA LYS A 49 33.44 -17.32 10.55
C LYS A 49 32.28 -16.35 10.72
N THR A 50 31.65 -15.93 9.62
CA THR A 50 30.44 -15.10 9.67
C THR A 50 29.55 -15.36 8.46
N SER A 51 28.24 -15.13 8.61
CA SER A 51 27.31 -15.21 7.48
C SER A 51 27.48 -14.02 6.54
N LEU A 52 27.81 -14.29 5.27
CA LEU A 52 28.01 -13.24 4.26
C LEU A 52 26.71 -12.57 3.80
N GLY A 53 25.57 -13.23 4.00
CA GLY A 53 24.25 -12.77 3.58
C GLY A 53 23.33 -12.57 4.78
N GLN A 54 22.41 -13.53 4.95
CA GLN A 54 21.34 -13.52 5.94
C GLN A 54 21.84 -13.87 7.34
N VAL A 55 21.45 -13.08 8.34
CA VAL A 55 21.85 -13.28 9.75
C VAL A 55 21.38 -14.63 10.29
N ALA A 56 20.25 -15.16 9.81
CA ALA A 56 19.73 -16.48 10.16
C ALA A 56 20.68 -17.66 9.83
N LYS A 57 21.70 -17.44 8.98
CA LYS A 57 22.71 -18.46 8.63
C LYS A 57 23.94 -18.46 9.55
N ILE A 58 23.98 -17.63 10.59
CA ILE A 58 25.05 -17.65 11.59
C ILE A 58 24.90 -18.94 12.41
N SER A 59 25.91 -19.81 12.39
CA SER A 59 25.92 -21.06 13.13
C SER A 59 26.39 -20.89 14.57
N THR A 60 26.18 -21.93 15.39
CA THR A 60 26.75 -22.01 16.75
C THR A 60 28.28 -21.98 16.74
N SER A 61 28.93 -22.61 15.74
CA SER A 61 30.39 -22.56 15.59
C SER A 61 30.90 -21.13 15.32
N MET A 62 30.21 -20.37 14.47
CA MET A 62 30.53 -18.95 14.24
C MET A 62 30.34 -18.08 15.49
N LEU A 63 29.42 -18.45 16.38
CA LEU A 63 29.20 -17.76 17.66
C LEU A 63 30.23 -18.13 18.74
N ALA A 64 30.98 -19.21 18.52
CA ALA A 64 32.08 -19.66 19.38
C ALA A 64 33.46 -19.20 18.89
N ASP A 65 33.57 -18.68 17.66
CA ASP A 65 34.82 -18.20 17.08
C ASP A 65 35.29 -16.89 17.75
N ASN A 66 36.19 -17.01 18.73
CA ASN A 66 36.79 -15.87 19.41
C ASN A 66 38.03 -15.31 18.70
N SER A 67 38.31 -15.68 17.45
CA SER A 67 39.41 -15.10 16.68
C SER A 67 39.13 -13.64 16.33
N ILE A 68 40.18 -12.82 16.38
CA ILE A 68 40.21 -11.46 15.84
C ILE A 68 40.62 -11.56 14.36
N PRO A 69 40.04 -10.76 13.45
CA PRO A 69 40.43 -10.76 12.04
C PRO A 69 41.92 -10.54 11.80
N THR A 70 42.50 -11.45 11.03
CA THR A 70 43.84 -11.29 10.45
C THR A 70 43.88 -10.15 9.44
N ASP A 71 45.07 -9.68 9.09
CA ASP A 71 45.25 -8.59 8.11
C ASP A 71 44.55 -8.90 6.77
N GLN A 72 44.70 -10.13 6.28
CA GLN A 72 44.04 -10.60 5.06
C GLN A 72 42.50 -10.63 5.21
N GLU A 73 42.00 -11.06 6.36
CA GLU A 73 40.55 -11.07 6.61
C GLU A 73 39.99 -9.65 6.72
N ARG A 74 40.73 -8.70 7.31
CA ARG A 74 40.31 -7.29 7.37
C ARG A 74 40.15 -6.71 5.96
N ASP A 75 41.12 -6.91 5.08
CA ASP A 75 41.00 -6.53 3.67
C ASP A 75 39.77 -7.13 2.98
N LEU A 76 39.42 -8.38 3.29
CA LEU A 76 38.21 -9.03 2.77
C LEU A 76 36.94 -8.46 3.39
N ILE A 77 36.93 -8.17 4.69
CA ILE A 77 35.79 -7.57 5.40
C ILE A 77 35.48 -6.19 4.84
N ALA A 78 36.49 -5.35 4.60
CA ALA A 78 36.30 -4.04 3.97
C ALA A 78 35.63 -4.18 2.59
N LYS A 79 36.16 -5.05 1.71
CA LYS A 79 35.59 -5.30 0.37
C LYS A 79 34.16 -5.87 0.43
N TRP A 80 33.89 -6.73 1.39
CA TRP A 80 32.56 -7.31 1.62
C TRP A 80 31.57 -6.26 2.11
N ALA A 81 31.96 -5.43 3.08
CA ALA A 81 31.16 -4.33 3.60
C ALA A 81 30.82 -3.31 2.51
N ASP A 82 31.80 -2.90 1.70
CA ASP A 82 31.60 -2.00 0.55
C ASP A 82 30.65 -2.59 -0.49
N SER A 83 30.72 -3.90 -0.72
CA SER A 83 29.82 -4.57 -1.66
C SER A 83 28.38 -4.56 -1.17
N ARG A 84 28.18 -4.78 0.14
CA ARG A 84 26.85 -4.67 0.78
C ARG A 84 26.35 -3.23 0.79
N ASP A 85 27.22 -2.25 1.01
CA ASP A 85 26.84 -0.84 0.98
C ASP A 85 26.35 -0.42 -0.41
N ARG A 86 27.09 -0.82 -1.47
CA ARG A 86 26.65 -0.58 -2.85
C ARG A 86 25.27 -1.17 -3.14
N CYS A 87 24.95 -2.36 -2.59
CA CYS A 87 23.59 -2.89 -2.70
C CYS A 87 22.58 -1.93 -2.09
N PHE A 88 22.80 -1.43 -0.88
CA PHE A 88 21.85 -0.50 -0.28
C PHE A 88 21.73 0.82 -1.07
N VAL A 89 22.84 1.48 -1.38
CA VAL A 89 22.86 2.75 -2.12
C VAL A 89 22.12 2.66 -3.46
N THR A 90 22.32 1.55 -4.18
CA THR A 90 21.65 1.31 -5.48
C THR A 90 20.13 1.28 -5.35
N TYR A 91 19.60 0.80 -4.22
CA TYR A 91 18.17 0.61 -4.03
C TYR A 91 17.54 1.59 -3.04
N THR A 92 18.30 2.54 -2.47
CA THR A 92 17.77 3.50 -1.49
C THR A 92 16.59 4.31 -2.05
N SER A 93 16.66 4.75 -3.31
CA SER A 93 15.57 5.50 -3.96
C SER A 93 14.30 4.66 -4.08
N THR A 94 14.43 3.41 -4.54
CA THR A 94 13.31 2.47 -4.65
C THR A 94 12.71 2.14 -3.28
N LEU A 95 13.54 1.90 -2.26
CA LEU A 95 13.07 1.66 -0.90
C LEU A 95 12.30 2.86 -0.33
N LYS A 96 12.71 4.09 -0.67
CA LYS A 96 12.02 5.31 -0.23
C LYS A 96 10.64 5.46 -0.87
N GLU A 97 10.47 4.99 -2.09
CA GLU A 97 9.18 5.00 -2.80
C GLU A 97 8.24 3.88 -2.31
N ASP A 98 8.80 2.70 -2.03
CA ASP A 98 8.02 1.49 -1.72
C ASP A 98 7.65 1.36 -0.24
N LEU A 99 8.40 2.00 0.67
CA LEU A 99 8.20 1.89 2.11
C LEU A 99 7.54 3.13 2.71
N PRO A 100 6.68 2.95 3.74
CA PRO A 100 6.28 4.06 4.60
C PRO A 100 7.51 4.77 5.21
N PRO A 101 7.44 6.09 5.49
CA PRO A 101 8.57 6.85 6.00
C PRO A 101 9.21 6.25 7.25
N GLU A 102 8.39 5.75 8.18
CA GLU A 102 8.87 5.12 9.41
C GLU A 102 9.63 3.82 9.14
N ALA A 103 9.16 3.00 8.20
CA ALA A 103 9.82 1.77 7.77
C ALA A 103 11.14 2.06 7.03
N PHE A 104 11.17 3.08 6.17
CA PHE A 104 12.39 3.50 5.49
C PHE A 104 13.46 4.00 6.48
N ALA A 105 13.06 4.77 7.51
CA ALA A 105 13.97 5.23 8.55
C ALA A 105 14.60 4.05 9.32
N ILE A 106 13.82 3.00 9.63
CA ILE A 106 14.32 1.78 10.27
C ILE A 106 15.36 1.08 9.37
N ALA A 107 15.07 0.95 8.06
CA ALA A 107 16.01 0.36 7.10
C ALA A 107 17.34 1.14 7.07
N GLN A 108 17.28 2.48 7.04
CA GLN A 108 18.46 3.34 7.02
C GLN A 108 19.30 3.21 8.29
N VAL A 109 18.66 3.22 9.46
CA VAL A 109 19.35 3.01 10.75
C VAL A 109 20.00 1.63 10.79
N SER A 110 19.29 0.59 10.35
CA SER A 110 19.82 -0.77 10.32
C SER A 110 21.07 -0.87 9.44
N VAL A 111 21.04 -0.31 8.23
CA VAL A 111 22.21 -0.33 7.34
C VAL A 111 23.38 0.46 7.94
N ASN A 112 23.13 1.62 8.54
CA ASN A 112 24.19 2.40 9.19
C ASN A 112 24.83 1.64 10.37
N LYS A 113 24.03 0.97 11.20
CA LYS A 113 24.54 0.09 12.26
C LYS A 113 25.39 -1.05 11.69
N ALA A 114 24.94 -1.70 10.62
CA ALA A 114 25.70 -2.76 9.98
C ALA A 114 27.06 -2.28 9.43
N LYS A 115 27.12 -1.06 8.86
CA LYS A 115 28.38 -0.44 8.42
C LYS A 115 29.35 -0.22 9.57
N LEU A 116 28.86 0.32 10.68
CA LEU A 116 29.69 0.57 11.87
C LEU A 116 30.24 -0.74 12.45
N LEU A 117 29.41 -1.77 12.56
CA LEU A 117 29.87 -3.10 13.00
C LEU A 117 30.95 -3.67 12.08
N ALA A 118 30.77 -3.56 10.76
CA ALA A 118 31.77 -4.02 9.80
C ALA A 118 33.08 -3.21 9.89
N ALA A 119 32.99 -1.90 10.13
CA ALA A 119 34.15 -1.03 10.32
C ALA A 119 34.93 -1.37 11.60
N ASP A 120 34.25 -1.58 12.73
CA ASP A 120 34.91 -1.96 13.98
C ASP A 120 35.54 -3.37 13.90
N MET A 121 34.88 -4.30 13.21
CA MET A 121 35.43 -5.62 12.91
C MET A 121 36.66 -5.54 12.00
N ASN A 122 36.59 -4.72 10.94
CA ASN A 122 37.72 -4.43 10.05
C ASN A 122 38.88 -3.75 10.77
N ALA A 123 38.62 -3.00 11.84
CA ALA A 123 39.65 -2.39 12.69
C ALA A 123 40.21 -3.35 13.75
N GLY A 124 39.75 -4.61 13.79
CA GLY A 124 40.21 -5.62 14.76
C GLY A 124 39.73 -5.36 16.19
N LYS A 125 38.68 -4.54 16.39
CA LYS A 125 38.19 -4.16 17.73
C LYS A 125 37.30 -5.22 18.39
N MET A 126 36.91 -6.25 17.64
CA MET A 126 36.05 -7.32 18.14
C MET A 126 36.39 -8.66 17.49
N THR A 127 35.97 -9.75 18.13
CA THR A 127 36.07 -11.10 17.59
C THR A 127 34.92 -11.41 16.63
N PHE A 128 35.05 -12.49 15.84
CA PHE A 128 33.94 -12.98 15.01
C PHE A 128 32.70 -13.33 15.82
N ALA A 129 32.85 -13.95 16.99
CA ALA A 129 31.75 -14.25 17.89
C ALA A 129 31.01 -12.99 18.37
N GLN A 130 31.74 -11.94 18.77
CA GLN A 130 31.16 -10.66 19.17
C GLN A 130 30.41 -10.00 18.02
N PHE A 131 31.04 -9.92 16.85
CA PHE A 131 30.43 -9.38 15.63
C PHE A 131 29.13 -10.11 15.26
N ASN A 132 29.13 -11.44 15.29
CA ASN A 132 27.96 -12.25 14.97
C ASN A 132 26.80 -12.03 15.95
N ARG A 133 27.08 -11.94 17.26
CA ARG A 133 26.06 -11.63 18.27
C ARG A 133 25.45 -10.24 18.06
N LEU A 134 26.28 -9.25 17.77
CA LEU A 134 25.82 -7.89 17.49
C LEU A 134 24.96 -7.84 16.22
N ARG A 135 25.32 -8.59 15.17
CA ARG A 135 24.48 -8.73 13.97
C ARG A 135 23.13 -9.39 14.25
N ILE A 136 23.08 -10.40 15.11
CA ILE A 136 21.83 -11.03 15.55
C ILE A 136 20.97 -10.02 16.32
N SER A 137 21.55 -9.31 17.29
CA SER A 137 20.84 -8.27 18.06
C SER A 137 20.27 -7.19 17.13
N GLN A 138 21.11 -6.66 16.24
CA GLN A 138 20.70 -5.65 15.27
C GLN A 138 19.57 -6.15 14.36
N ASN A 139 19.62 -7.40 13.89
CA ASN A 139 18.58 -7.98 13.06
C ASN A 139 17.26 -8.09 13.81
N SER A 140 17.29 -8.56 15.06
CA SER A 140 16.12 -8.65 15.94
C SER A 140 15.49 -7.27 16.20
N GLU A 141 16.30 -6.25 16.50
CA GLU A 141 15.83 -4.87 16.64
C GLU A 141 15.17 -4.35 15.36
N THR A 142 15.75 -4.67 14.21
CA THR A 142 15.23 -4.25 12.90
C THR A 142 13.88 -4.93 12.60
N GLU A 143 13.79 -6.23 12.82
CA GLU A 143 12.56 -7.01 12.64
C GLU A 143 11.44 -6.53 13.57
N SER A 144 11.76 -6.29 14.85
CA SER A 144 10.83 -5.72 15.82
C SER A 144 10.34 -4.34 15.40
N GLY A 145 11.23 -3.48 14.90
CA GLY A 145 10.86 -2.16 14.38
C GLY A 145 9.89 -2.25 13.20
N PHE A 146 10.15 -3.12 12.23
CA PHE A 146 9.24 -3.30 11.09
C PHE A 146 7.89 -3.86 11.52
N GLU A 147 7.86 -4.78 12.49
CA GLU A 147 6.61 -5.32 13.02
C GLU A 147 5.80 -4.24 13.77
N GLN A 148 6.45 -3.38 14.56
CA GLN A 148 5.79 -2.24 15.20
C GLN A 148 5.18 -1.28 14.17
N VAL A 149 5.88 -1.00 13.08
CA VAL A 149 5.33 -0.19 11.98
C VAL A 149 4.12 -0.90 11.37
N ARG A 150 4.19 -2.21 11.10
CA ARG A 150 3.06 -2.97 10.57
C ARG A 150 1.83 -2.86 11.48
N GLN A 151 2.01 -3.04 12.78
CA GLN A 151 0.93 -2.94 13.78
C GLN A 151 0.35 -1.53 13.85
N LEU A 152 1.19 -0.49 13.78
CA LEU A 152 0.74 0.90 13.75
C LEU A 152 -0.15 1.20 12.54
N TYR A 153 0.22 0.71 11.36
CA TYR A 153 -0.57 0.91 10.15
C TYR A 153 -1.87 0.08 10.16
N ALA A 154 -1.84 -1.14 10.69
CA ALA A 154 -3.04 -1.94 10.87
C ALA A 154 -4.05 -1.26 11.82
N ALA A 155 -3.58 -0.78 12.98
CA ALA A 155 -4.42 -0.05 13.94
C ALA A 155 -5.03 1.23 13.33
N ARG A 156 -4.25 2.00 12.55
CA ARG A 156 -4.75 3.20 11.86
C ARG A 156 -5.86 2.87 10.87
N GLN A 157 -5.74 1.76 10.13
CA GLN A 157 -6.79 1.32 9.21
C GLN A 157 -8.05 0.87 9.93
N ASP A 158 -7.92 0.14 11.03
CA ASP A 158 -9.05 -0.31 11.84
C ASP A 158 -9.81 0.88 12.43
N ASP A 159 -9.11 1.87 12.98
CA ASP A 159 -9.71 3.11 13.50
C ASP A 159 -10.46 3.87 12.41
N GLU A 160 -9.89 3.98 11.20
CA GLU A 160 -10.55 4.65 10.08
C GLU A 160 -11.81 3.89 9.64
N ASN A 161 -11.74 2.56 9.56
CA ASN A 161 -12.87 1.71 9.21
C ASN A 161 -13.99 1.81 10.26
N GLN A 162 -13.64 1.85 11.54
CA GLN A 162 -14.62 2.06 12.62
C GLN A 162 -15.28 3.44 12.52
N ARG A 163 -14.50 4.51 12.29
CA ARG A 163 -15.03 5.86 12.09
C ARG A 163 -15.97 5.93 10.89
N ARG A 164 -15.60 5.33 9.76
CA ARG A 164 -16.47 5.25 8.56
C ARG A 164 -17.79 4.55 8.86
N ARG A 165 -17.76 3.44 9.61
CA ARG A 165 -18.98 2.74 10.04
C ARG A 165 -19.85 3.59 10.96
N GLN A 166 -19.26 4.28 11.94
CA GLN A 166 -20.00 5.17 12.84
C GLN A 166 -20.67 6.32 12.09
N VAL A 167 -19.96 6.97 11.15
CA VAL A 167 -20.52 8.03 10.30
C VAL A 167 -21.67 7.51 9.45
N LEU A 168 -21.52 6.32 8.84
CA LEU A 168 -22.58 5.71 8.03
C LEU A 168 -23.83 5.40 8.88
N LEU A 169 -23.65 4.88 10.10
CA LEU A 169 -24.74 4.61 11.02
C LEU A 169 -25.47 5.90 11.42
N MET A 170 -24.74 6.97 11.72
CA MET A 170 -25.31 8.29 12.05
C MET A 170 -26.11 8.86 10.87
N GLN A 171 -25.61 8.72 9.63
CA GLN A 171 -26.33 9.14 8.42
C GLN A 171 -27.63 8.35 8.23
N LEU A 172 -27.61 7.03 8.42
CA LEU A 172 -28.81 6.20 8.30
C LEU A 172 -29.87 6.60 9.33
N GLN A 173 -29.48 6.84 10.59
CA GLN A 173 -30.41 7.32 11.62
C GLN A 173 -31.03 8.67 11.26
N SER A 174 -30.24 9.60 10.72
CA SER A 174 -30.76 10.91 10.28
C SER A 174 -31.80 10.80 9.15
N GLN A 175 -31.69 9.79 8.28
CA GLN A 175 -32.66 9.58 7.20
C GLN A 175 -33.97 9.03 7.74
N LEU A 176 -33.93 8.17 8.75
CA LEU A 176 -35.11 7.61 9.41
C LEU A 176 -35.87 8.64 10.24
N ASN A 177 -35.16 9.57 10.91
CA ASN A 177 -35.76 10.62 11.72
C ASN A 177 -36.18 11.88 10.93
N LYS A 178 -36.21 11.83 9.59
CA LYS A 178 -36.75 12.95 8.81
C LYS A 178 -38.22 13.13 9.18
N PRO A 179 -38.63 14.28 9.75
CA PRO A 179 -40.04 14.52 10.03
C PRO A 179 -40.82 14.40 8.73
N ALA A 180 -42.00 13.76 8.79
CA ALA A 180 -42.91 13.72 7.66
C ALA A 180 -43.04 15.13 7.09
N PRO A 181 -42.96 15.32 5.76
CA PRO A 181 -43.12 16.64 5.17
C PRO A 181 -44.40 17.23 5.75
N ALA A 182 -44.31 18.44 6.32
CA ALA A 182 -45.45 19.11 6.90
C ALA A 182 -46.60 19.03 5.90
N PRO A 183 -47.84 18.69 6.34
CA PRO A 183 -48.98 18.64 5.44
C PRO A 183 -48.96 19.92 4.63
N MET A 184 -48.85 19.80 3.31
CA MET A 184 -48.80 20.96 2.43
C MET A 184 -49.95 21.87 2.82
N PRO A 185 -49.74 23.20 2.95
CA PRO A 185 -50.86 24.10 3.16
C PRO A 185 -51.89 23.77 2.09
N ALA A 186 -53.11 23.48 2.52
CA ALA A 186 -54.21 23.13 1.63
C ALA A 186 -54.18 24.14 0.48
N PRO A 187 -54.18 23.68 -0.80
CA PRO A 187 -54.11 24.59 -1.92
C PRO A 187 -55.18 25.64 -1.72
N TYR A 188 -54.78 26.91 -1.64
CA TYR A 188 -55.71 28.02 -1.63
C TYR A 188 -56.62 27.80 -2.83
N MET A 189 -57.89 27.48 -2.58
CA MET A 189 -58.86 27.36 -3.65
C MET A 189 -58.97 28.75 -4.24
N VAL A 190 -58.28 28.97 -5.36
CA VAL A 190 -58.58 30.09 -6.23
C VAL A 190 -60.05 29.92 -6.58
N PRO A 191 -60.93 30.91 -6.32
CA PRO A 191 -62.31 30.84 -6.74
C PRO A 191 -62.33 30.50 -8.23
N MET A 192 -62.87 29.33 -8.58
CA MET A 192 -63.09 29.02 -9.98
C MET A 192 -63.96 30.16 -10.55
N PRO A 193 -63.58 30.77 -11.69
CA PRO A 193 -64.51 31.61 -12.40
C PRO A 193 -65.76 30.78 -12.72
N ALA A 194 -66.94 31.34 -12.43
CA ALA A 194 -68.20 30.69 -12.70
C ALA A 194 -68.25 30.22 -14.16
N PRO A 195 -68.74 29.00 -14.45
CA PRO A 195 -68.80 28.48 -15.81
C PRO A 195 -69.59 29.45 -16.69
N THR A 196 -68.93 30.04 -17.68
CA THR A 196 -69.60 30.79 -18.73
C THR A 196 -70.48 29.82 -19.50
N THR A 197 -71.79 30.03 -19.42
CA THR A 197 -72.78 29.26 -20.17
C THR A 197 -72.65 29.58 -21.66
N SER A 198 -71.82 28.83 -22.40
CA SER A 198 -71.79 28.93 -23.85
C SER A 198 -73.07 28.31 -24.41
N THR A 199 -73.90 29.15 -25.02
CA THR A 199 -75.16 28.72 -25.66
C THR A 199 -74.81 28.27 -27.07
N THR A 200 -74.84 26.96 -27.29
CA THR A 200 -74.63 26.40 -28.62
C THR A 200 -75.97 26.36 -29.35
N ASN A 201 -76.12 27.19 -30.39
CA ASN A 201 -77.29 27.14 -31.25
C ASN A 201 -76.98 26.21 -32.42
N CYS A 202 -77.77 25.14 -32.52
CA CYS A 202 -77.72 24.21 -33.63
C CYS A 202 -78.92 24.43 -34.55
N THR A 203 -78.68 24.49 -35.85
CA THR A 203 -79.73 24.47 -36.87
C THR A 203 -79.53 23.27 -37.79
N THR A 204 -80.63 22.61 -38.13
CA THR A 204 -80.61 21.42 -38.99
C THR A 204 -81.13 21.81 -40.35
N ILE A 205 -80.35 21.54 -41.40
CA ILE A 205 -80.76 21.78 -42.80
C ILE A 205 -80.56 20.47 -43.55
N GLY A 206 -81.67 19.81 -43.89
CA GLY A 206 -81.66 18.47 -44.48
C GLY A 206 -81.10 17.42 -43.51
N ASN A 207 -80.13 16.62 -43.99
CA ASN A 207 -79.50 15.56 -43.19
C ASN A 207 -78.20 16.01 -42.48
N GLN A 208 -77.94 17.32 -42.39
CA GLN A 208 -76.76 17.87 -41.70
C GLN A 208 -77.17 18.83 -40.58
N VAL A 209 -76.50 18.69 -39.43
CA VAL A 209 -76.64 19.57 -38.26
C VAL A 209 -75.42 20.47 -38.19
N ASN A 210 -75.63 21.78 -38.13
CA ASN A 210 -74.56 22.74 -37.97
C ASN A 210 -74.76 23.52 -36.66
N CYS A 211 -73.75 23.45 -35.79
CA CYS A 211 -73.77 24.02 -34.44
C CYS A 211 -72.72 25.11 -34.32
N VAL A 212 -73.11 26.28 -33.82
CA VAL A 212 -72.17 27.37 -33.54
C VAL A 212 -72.30 27.76 -32.07
N SER A 213 -71.18 27.75 -31.35
CA SER A 213 -71.06 28.17 -29.95
C SER A 213 -70.55 29.61 -29.90
N ARG A 214 -71.17 30.48 -29.09
CA ARG A 214 -70.64 31.79 -28.70
C ARG A 214 -70.31 31.81 -27.21
#